data_AF-A0A0B7AAG2-F1
#
_entry.id   AF-A0A0B7AAG2-F1
#
_cell.length_a   1.000
_cell.length_b   1.000
_cell.length_c   1.000
_cell.angle_alpha   90.00
_cell.angle_beta   90.00
_cell.angle_gamma   90.00
#
_symmetry.space_group_name_H-M   'P 1'
#
loop_
_entity.id
_entity.type
_entity.pdbx_description
1 polymer ?
#
loop_
_entity_poly.entity_id
_entity_poly.type
_entity_poly.pdbx_seq_one_letter_code
_entity_poly.pdbx_strand_id
1 'polypeptide(L)'
;IKWCSTDKKDRKRYLQRTISKSKPECSNFRSSGMMLFGTFVSTALGALCPDVSNLYETDPVTYYVVTSLFVILRVIGNALGVYIVANIGEFKCSLFYPLITATISTVPLMYFGTTHLTIASSVTAWVTRRKGIKWRPVTLESKKSWSGRKKTYVSVCIYFVVCTAWLIIVAIGVYRNGKLPQKDGETIIIKDHIDKFLTSDEADKVWNSIQILYTYCTHAGVGQIFTEIVKHFDFTERIYAYKVLEVFPGTSQETISKRCRKLLAQYHPDRFKVGPERAEAEEQFLKISKACALISPSRVQKTRDEERS
;
A
#
# COMPACT_ATOMS: atom_id res chain seq x y z
N ILE A 1 28.46 18.72 -0.39
CA ILE A 1 27.77 17.46 -0.75
C ILE A 1 28.71 16.33 -0.38
N LYS A 2 28.22 15.30 0.29
CA LYS A 2 28.96 14.04 0.42
C LYS A 2 28.53 13.16 -0.74
N TRP A 3 29.43 12.94 -1.69
CA TRP A 3 29.12 12.26 -2.94
C TRP A 3 28.81 10.79 -2.67
N CYS A 4 27.66 10.31 -3.16
CA CYS A 4 27.33 8.88 -3.12
C CYS A 4 28.14 8.12 -4.17
N SER A 5 28.40 8.74 -5.33
CA SER A 5 29.33 8.22 -6.34
C SER A 5 30.76 8.76 -6.10
N THR A 6 31.74 7.89 -6.27
CA THR A 6 33.16 8.27 -6.31
C THR A 6 33.58 8.81 -7.67
N ASP A 7 32.68 8.85 -8.65
CA ASP A 7 32.99 9.24 -10.02
C ASP A 7 33.36 10.73 -10.10
N LYS A 8 34.52 11.00 -10.71
CA LYS A 8 35.05 12.35 -10.94
C LYS A 8 34.19 13.11 -11.96
N LYS A 9 33.53 12.41 -12.90
CA LYS A 9 32.68 13.04 -13.92
C LYS A 9 31.46 13.73 -13.32
N ASP A 10 30.77 13.06 -12.39
CA ASP A 10 29.59 13.60 -11.70
C ASP A 10 29.93 14.86 -10.90
N ARG A 11 31.06 14.84 -10.19
CA ARG A 11 31.56 16.00 -9.43
C ARG A 11 31.83 17.20 -10.33
N LYS A 12 32.50 16.96 -11.47
CA LYS A 12 32.80 18.03 -12.44
C LYS A 12 31.52 18.62 -13.02
N ARG A 13 30.54 17.78 -13.37
CA ARG A 13 29.24 18.22 -13.89
C ARG A 13 28.47 19.07 -12.88
N TYR A 14 28.47 18.69 -11.61
CA TYR A 14 27.85 19.47 -10.55
C TYR A 14 28.53 20.83 -10.36
N LEU A 15 29.87 20.85 -10.27
CA LEU A 15 30.62 22.09 -10.11
C LEU A 15 30.35 23.06 -11.27
N GLN A 16 30.35 22.55 -12.50
CA GLN A 16 29.99 23.32 -13.68
C GLN A 16 28.57 23.91 -13.57
N ARG A 17 27.59 23.12 -13.11
CA ARG A 17 26.22 23.60 -12.89
C ARG A 17 26.15 24.69 -11.83
N THR A 18 26.81 24.51 -10.68
CA THR A 18 26.82 25.50 -9.60
C THR A 18 27.49 26.81 -10.00
N ILE A 19 28.51 26.76 -10.86
CA ILE A 19 29.18 27.96 -11.37
C ILE A 19 28.29 28.64 -12.42
N SER A 20 27.67 27.87 -13.33
CA SER A 20 26.82 28.42 -14.39
C SER A 20 25.52 29.02 -13.89
N LYS A 21 24.93 28.49 -12.81
CA LYS A 21 23.63 28.92 -12.29
C LYS A 21 23.72 29.17 -10.80
N SER A 22 23.55 30.44 -10.40
CA SER A 22 23.53 30.85 -8.99
C SER A 22 22.39 30.21 -8.20
N LYS A 23 21.26 29.89 -8.87
CA LYS A 23 20.11 29.20 -8.28
C LYS A 23 19.83 27.86 -8.97
N PRO A 24 19.49 26.81 -8.20
CA PRO A 24 19.10 25.53 -8.78
C PRO A 24 17.71 25.59 -9.41
N GLU A 25 17.58 25.01 -10.60
CA GLU A 25 16.27 24.74 -11.20
C GLU A 25 15.73 23.41 -10.65
N CYS A 26 14.58 23.48 -9.97
CA CYS A 26 13.87 22.29 -9.53
C CYS A 26 13.06 21.72 -10.70
N SER A 27 13.17 20.41 -10.94
CA SER A 27 12.36 19.71 -11.94
C SER A 27 10.90 19.66 -11.51
N ASN A 28 9.99 19.60 -12.49
CA ASN A 28 8.56 19.44 -12.22
C ASN A 28 8.29 18.14 -11.46
N PHE A 29 8.99 17.04 -11.78
CA PHE A 29 8.90 15.77 -11.06
C PHE A 29 9.17 15.92 -9.57
N ARG A 30 10.25 16.63 -9.19
CA ARG A 30 10.56 16.89 -7.78
C ARG A 30 9.51 17.79 -7.14
N SER A 31 8.98 18.77 -7.86
CA SER A 31 7.89 19.62 -7.39
C SER A 31 6.63 18.82 -7.08
N SER A 32 6.25 17.88 -7.95
CA SER A 32 5.14 16.95 -7.71
C SER A 32 5.42 16.03 -6.52
N GLY A 33 6.66 15.55 -6.38
CA GLY A 33 7.07 14.78 -5.20
C GLY A 33 6.92 15.55 -3.89
N MET A 34 7.31 16.83 -3.86
CA MET A 34 7.12 17.70 -2.68
C MET A 34 5.64 17.84 -2.32
N MET A 35 4.77 18.04 -3.32
CA MET A 35 3.33 18.14 -3.14
C MET A 35 2.73 16.84 -2.57
N LEU A 36 2.98 15.71 -3.24
CA LEU A 36 2.42 14.41 -2.86
C LEU A 36 2.87 13.99 -1.47
N PHE A 37 4.17 14.12 -1.18
CA PHE A 37 4.72 13.73 0.12
C PHE A 37 4.28 14.69 1.23
N GLY A 38 4.17 16.00 0.94
CA GLY A 38 3.59 16.99 1.84
C GLY A 38 2.16 16.63 2.24
N THR A 39 1.30 16.32 1.26
CA THR A 39 -0.08 15.91 1.53
C THR A 39 -0.12 14.59 2.31
N PHE A 40 0.69 13.61 1.93
CA PHE A 40 0.73 12.30 2.59
C PHE A 40 1.11 12.39 4.07
N VAL A 41 2.20 13.09 4.40
CA VAL A 41 2.65 13.27 5.79
C VAL A 41 1.65 14.12 6.58
N SER A 42 1.08 15.15 5.96
CA SER A 42 0.06 15.98 6.59
C SER A 42 -1.22 15.20 6.92
N THR A 43 -1.68 14.32 6.02
CA THR A 43 -2.87 13.48 6.26
C THR A 43 -2.60 12.47 7.35
N ALA A 44 -1.44 11.81 7.34
CA ALA A 44 -1.08 10.82 8.36
C ALA A 44 -0.98 11.42 9.77
N LEU A 45 -0.34 12.60 9.91
CA LEU A 45 -0.28 13.29 11.20
C LEU A 45 -1.64 13.83 11.63
N GLY A 46 -2.46 14.33 10.69
CA GLY A 46 -3.82 14.74 10.98
C GLY A 46 -4.70 13.59 11.47
N ALA A 47 -4.49 12.38 10.95
CA ALA A 47 -5.22 11.18 11.36
C ALA A 47 -4.89 10.72 12.80
N LEU A 48 -3.92 11.32 13.49
CA LEU A 48 -3.67 11.02 14.91
C LEU A 48 -4.72 11.65 15.84
N CYS A 49 -5.34 12.74 15.41
CA CYS A 49 -6.40 13.39 16.17
C CYS A 49 -7.73 12.63 15.97
N PRO A 50 -8.51 12.42 17.04
CA PRO A 50 -9.82 11.80 16.93
C PRO A 50 -10.82 12.71 16.21
N ASP A 51 -11.86 12.12 15.63
CA ASP A 51 -13.00 12.85 15.09
C ASP A 51 -13.79 13.50 16.23
N VAL A 52 -13.84 14.83 16.24
CA VAL A 52 -14.46 15.65 17.30
C VAL A 52 -15.75 16.35 16.82
N SER A 53 -16.34 15.91 15.71
CA SER A 53 -17.56 16.52 15.15
C SER A 53 -18.70 16.66 16.16
N ASN A 54 -18.82 15.69 17.08
CA ASN A 54 -19.91 15.62 18.05
C ASN A 54 -19.55 16.22 19.42
N LEU A 55 -18.29 16.64 19.61
CA LEU A 55 -17.80 17.15 20.91
C LEU A 55 -18.13 18.63 21.15
N TYR A 56 -18.52 19.37 20.12
CA TYR A 56 -18.82 20.80 20.23
C TYR A 56 -19.98 21.08 21.19
N GLU A 57 -20.99 20.22 21.19
CA GLU A 57 -22.20 20.36 22.02
C GLU A 57 -21.94 20.01 23.49
N THR A 58 -21.01 19.08 23.77
CA THR A 58 -20.74 18.59 25.12
C THR A 58 -19.63 19.35 25.83
N ASP A 59 -18.55 19.69 25.12
CA ASP A 59 -17.40 20.42 25.68
C ASP A 59 -16.70 21.28 24.61
N PRO A 60 -17.04 22.58 24.52
CA PRO A 60 -16.47 23.47 23.51
C PRO A 60 -14.98 23.72 23.72
N VAL A 61 -14.46 23.67 24.95
CA VAL A 61 -13.04 23.93 25.22
C VAL A 61 -12.17 22.81 24.64
N THR A 62 -12.53 21.56 24.91
CA THR A 62 -11.83 20.40 24.34
C THR A 62 -11.92 20.38 22.82
N TYR A 63 -13.06 20.77 22.24
CA TYR A 63 -13.22 20.92 20.78
C TYR A 63 -12.19 21.90 20.19
N TYR A 64 -12.06 23.12 20.73
CA TYR A 64 -11.11 24.10 20.19
C TYR A 64 -9.64 23.67 20.36
N VAL A 65 -9.31 23.02 21.48
CA VAL A 65 -7.96 22.52 21.74
C VAL A 65 -7.59 21.41 20.75
N VAL A 66 -8.47 20.41 20.57
CA VAL A 66 -8.21 19.29 19.65
C VAL A 66 -8.19 19.77 18.20
N THR A 67 -9.07 20.69 17.82
CA THR A 67 -9.10 21.29 16.47
C THR A 67 -7.83 22.09 16.19
N SER A 68 -7.35 22.87 17.16
CA SER A 68 -6.09 23.60 17.03
C SER A 68 -4.90 22.65 16.88
N LEU A 69 -4.86 21.59 17.70
CA LEU A 69 -3.83 20.55 17.60
C LEU A 69 -3.85 19.86 16.22
N PHE A 70 -5.03 19.55 15.70
CA PHE A 70 -5.20 18.94 14.38
C PHE A 70 -4.66 19.84 13.26
N VAL A 71 -4.93 21.15 13.31
CA VAL A 71 -4.39 22.10 12.34
C VAL A 71 -2.87 22.21 12.45
N ILE A 72 -2.33 22.30 13.67
CA ILE A 72 -0.88 22.36 13.91
C ILE A 72 -0.17 21.12 13.36
N LEU A 73 -0.69 19.92 13.64
CA LEU A 73 -0.12 18.67 13.14
C LEU A 73 -0.13 18.60 11.62
N ARG A 74 -1.18 19.08 10.96
CA ARG A 74 -1.23 19.18 9.49
C ARG A 74 -0.21 20.18 8.94
N VAL A 75 -0.06 21.35 9.56
CA VAL A 75 0.95 22.34 9.15
C VAL A 75 2.35 21.73 9.25
N ILE A 76 2.67 21.09 10.36
CA ILE A 76 3.96 20.43 10.59
C ILE A 76 4.17 19.32 9.56
N GLY A 77 3.16 18.48 9.32
CA GLY A 77 3.26 17.38 8.37
C GLY A 77 3.49 17.84 6.94
N ASN A 78 2.76 18.87 6.49
CA ASN A 78 2.95 19.45 5.17
C ASN A 78 4.36 20.06 5.03
N ALA A 79 4.80 20.84 6.02
CA ALA A 79 6.13 21.45 6.02
C ALA A 79 7.26 20.41 6.02
N LEU A 80 7.15 19.37 6.85
CA LEU A 80 8.13 18.28 6.92
C LEU A 80 8.17 17.47 5.63
N GLY A 81 7.01 17.12 5.06
CA GLY A 81 6.95 16.36 3.82
C GLY A 81 7.61 17.11 2.66
N VAL A 82 7.28 18.39 2.49
CA VAL A 82 7.93 19.25 1.48
C VAL A 82 9.43 19.41 1.76
N TYR A 83 9.81 19.65 3.02
CA TYR A 83 11.22 19.82 3.42
C TYR A 83 12.07 18.58 3.13
N ILE A 84 11.57 17.38 3.45
CA ILE A 84 12.27 16.12 3.23
C ILE A 84 12.59 15.97 1.74
N VAL A 85 11.58 16.11 0.87
CA VAL A 85 11.78 15.96 -0.59
C VAL A 85 12.65 17.07 -1.18
N ALA A 86 12.51 18.31 -0.69
CA ALA A 86 13.32 19.44 -1.11
C ALA A 86 14.82 19.28 -0.76
N ASN A 87 15.13 18.55 0.31
CA ASN A 87 16.50 18.37 0.81
C ASN A 87 17.20 17.10 0.25
N ILE A 88 16.55 16.36 -0.67
CA ILE A 88 17.15 15.17 -1.28
C ILE A 88 18.31 15.56 -2.22
N GLY A 89 19.43 14.86 -2.10
CA GLY A 89 20.56 14.95 -3.04
C GLY A 89 21.32 16.28 -3.00
N GLU A 90 21.44 16.91 -4.17
CA GLU A 90 22.28 18.08 -4.43
C GLU A 90 21.75 19.40 -3.82
N PHE A 91 20.49 19.41 -3.42
CA PHE A 91 19.82 20.59 -2.92
C PHE A 91 19.85 20.68 -1.39
N LYS A 92 19.80 21.92 -0.90
CA LYS A 92 19.62 22.27 0.51
C LYS A 92 18.45 23.24 0.60
N CYS A 93 17.44 22.88 1.37
CA CYS A 93 16.35 23.76 1.74
C CYS A 93 16.44 24.08 3.23
N SER A 94 16.08 25.28 3.66
CA SER A 94 15.80 25.55 5.07
C SER A 94 14.35 25.18 5.39
N LEU A 95 14.08 24.75 6.62
CA LEU A 95 12.72 24.41 7.07
C LEU A 95 11.81 25.65 7.15
N PHE A 96 12.38 26.84 7.23
CA PHE A 96 11.67 28.11 7.40
C PHE A 96 10.66 28.40 6.27
N TYR A 97 11.04 28.22 5.00
CA TYR A 97 10.14 28.50 3.87
C TYR A 97 8.97 27.51 3.80
N PRO A 98 9.19 26.18 3.85
CA PRO A 98 8.10 25.22 3.94
C PRO A 98 7.19 25.47 5.14
N LEU A 99 7.74 25.82 6.32
CA LEU A 99 6.94 26.04 7.53
C LEU A 99 6.02 27.25 7.40
N ILE A 100 6.56 28.42 7.04
CA ILE A 100 5.75 29.64 6.88
C ILE A 100 4.69 29.45 5.81
N THR A 101 5.07 28.86 4.67
CA THR A 101 4.13 28.70 3.56
C THR A 101 3.07 27.67 3.87
N ALA A 102 3.39 26.59 4.60
CA ALA A 102 2.40 25.65 5.11
C ALA A 102 1.45 26.30 6.11
N THR A 103 1.93 27.15 7.03
CA THR A 103 1.06 27.87 7.95
C THR A 103 0.10 28.79 7.19
N ILE A 104 0.63 29.60 6.27
CA ILE A 104 -0.18 30.56 5.50
C ILE A 104 -1.17 29.86 4.57
N SER A 105 -0.83 28.69 4.01
CA SER A 105 -1.73 27.98 3.11
C SER A 105 -2.75 27.10 3.83
N THR A 106 -2.34 26.38 4.88
CA THR A 106 -3.18 25.36 5.52
C THR A 106 -4.19 25.99 6.48
N VAL A 107 -3.82 27.03 7.23
CA VAL A 107 -4.71 27.63 8.25
C VAL A 107 -5.97 28.24 7.60
N PRO A 108 -5.89 29.08 6.55
CA PRO A 108 -7.08 29.65 5.94
C PRO A 108 -7.97 28.59 5.30
N LEU A 109 -7.40 27.62 4.57
CA LEU A 109 -8.18 26.58 3.90
C LEU A 109 -9.03 25.76 4.89
N MET A 110 -8.48 25.49 6.07
CA MET A 110 -9.19 24.77 7.13
C MET A 110 -10.26 25.65 7.79
N TYR A 111 -9.99 26.94 7.95
CA TYR A 111 -10.98 27.89 8.48
C TYR A 111 -12.17 28.08 7.52
N PHE A 112 -11.93 28.09 6.21
CA PHE A 112 -12.97 28.15 5.17
C PHE A 112 -13.68 26.81 4.93
N GLY A 113 -13.44 25.79 5.76
CA GLY A 113 -14.10 24.49 5.67
C GLY A 113 -13.66 23.63 4.49
N THR A 114 -12.62 24.01 3.76
CA THR A 114 -12.11 23.22 2.63
C THR A 114 -11.12 22.17 3.12
N THR A 115 -11.40 20.90 2.84
CA THR A 115 -10.54 19.77 3.23
C THR A 115 -9.42 19.48 2.22
N HIS A 116 -9.32 20.28 1.15
CA HIS A 116 -8.38 20.10 0.04
C HIS A 116 -6.93 20.45 0.41
N LEU A 117 -6.32 19.58 1.21
CA LEU A 117 -4.94 19.68 1.68
C LEU A 117 -3.91 19.65 0.54
N THR A 118 -4.28 19.09 -0.60
CA THR A 118 -3.46 19.07 -1.82
C THR A 118 -3.15 20.48 -2.33
N ILE A 119 -4.10 21.41 -2.20
CA ILE A 119 -3.92 22.81 -2.61
C ILE A 119 -2.89 23.47 -1.69
N ALA A 120 -2.99 23.25 -0.38
CA ALA A 120 -2.02 23.75 0.59
C ALA A 120 -0.60 23.25 0.24
N SER A 121 -0.44 21.94 0.07
CA SER A 121 0.85 21.35 -0.30
C SER A 121 1.37 21.83 -1.66
N SER A 122 0.49 22.11 -2.62
CA SER A 122 0.86 22.67 -3.93
C SER A 122 1.47 24.07 -3.80
N VAL A 123 0.83 24.93 -3.00
CA VAL A 123 1.33 26.29 -2.72
C VAL A 123 2.65 26.22 -1.96
N THR A 124 2.74 25.38 -0.92
CA THR A 124 3.98 25.17 -0.15
C THR A 124 5.12 24.69 -1.04
N ALA A 125 4.87 23.71 -1.92
CA ALA A 125 5.86 23.19 -2.86
C ALA A 125 6.30 24.25 -3.89
N TRP A 126 5.37 25.05 -4.41
CA TRP A 126 5.66 26.10 -5.38
C TRP A 126 6.51 27.23 -4.79
N VAL A 127 6.18 27.72 -3.59
CA VAL A 127 6.99 28.76 -2.94
C VAL A 127 8.35 28.21 -2.55
N THR A 128 8.40 26.99 -2.02
CA THR A 128 9.66 26.32 -1.67
C THR A 128 10.55 26.18 -2.89
N ARG A 129 9.99 25.77 -4.04
CA ARG A 129 10.69 25.72 -5.32
C ARG A 129 11.29 27.06 -5.74
N ARG A 130 10.55 28.16 -5.57
CA ARG A 130 11.00 29.49 -6.01
C ARG A 130 12.01 30.16 -5.07
N LYS A 131 11.84 30.02 -3.75
CA LYS A 131 12.62 30.78 -2.75
C LYS A 131 13.42 29.92 -1.76
N GLY A 132 13.02 28.67 -1.53
CA GLY A 132 13.59 27.83 -0.47
C GLY A 132 14.83 27.03 -0.86
N ILE A 133 14.99 26.70 -2.14
CA ILE A 133 16.04 25.77 -2.60
C ILE A 133 17.35 26.52 -2.90
N LYS A 134 18.44 26.02 -2.33
CA LYS A 134 19.82 26.46 -2.60
C LYS A 134 20.70 25.25 -2.93
N TRP A 135 21.80 25.50 -3.65
CA TRP A 135 22.83 24.49 -3.87
C TRP A 135 23.47 24.08 -2.53
N ARG A 136 23.71 22.78 -2.33
CA ARG A 136 24.40 22.32 -1.13
C ARG A 136 25.91 22.66 -1.26
N PRO A 137 26.50 23.34 -0.26
CA PRO A 137 27.92 23.69 -0.33
C PRO A 137 28.79 22.44 -0.44
N VAL A 138 29.87 22.53 -1.20
CA VAL A 138 30.87 21.46 -1.33
C VAL A 138 31.80 21.55 -0.13
N THR A 139 31.73 20.57 0.75
CA THR A 139 32.69 20.41 1.85
C THR A 139 33.91 19.70 1.29
N LEU A 140 35.05 20.39 1.22
CA LEU A 140 36.33 19.82 0.78
C LEU A 140 37.00 18.94 1.86
N GLU A 141 36.48 18.97 3.08
CA GLU A 141 37.04 18.21 4.20
C GLU A 141 36.82 16.71 4.05
N SER A 142 37.93 16.00 3.80
CA SER A 142 38.06 14.55 3.96
C SER A 142 38.02 14.19 5.45
N LYS A 143 36.84 14.21 6.07
CA LYS A 143 36.67 13.64 7.42
C LYS A 143 37.02 12.16 7.39
N LYS A 144 37.91 11.72 8.31
CA LYS A 144 38.33 10.32 8.50
C LYS A 144 37.15 9.39 8.29
N SER A 145 37.23 8.59 7.22
CA SER A 145 36.11 7.80 6.75
C SER A 145 35.85 6.65 7.73
N TRP A 146 34.81 6.78 8.55
CA TRP A 146 34.22 5.61 9.24
C TRP A 146 34.01 4.48 8.21
N SER A 147 34.36 3.24 8.55
CA SER A 147 34.31 2.13 7.58
C SER A 147 32.93 2.06 6.92
N GLY A 148 32.90 1.82 5.61
CA GLY A 148 31.66 1.84 4.81
C GLY A 148 30.58 0.91 5.36
N ARG A 149 30.99 -0.21 5.98
CA ARG A 149 30.08 -1.19 6.61
C ARG A 149 29.35 -0.61 7.83
N LYS A 150 30.05 0.08 8.74
CA LYS A 150 29.43 0.69 9.94
C LYS A 150 28.43 1.80 9.57
N LYS A 151 28.74 2.61 8.56
CA LYS A 151 27.82 3.64 8.02
C LYS A 151 26.57 3.04 7.40
N THR A 152 26.74 1.97 6.62
CA THR A 152 25.61 1.29 5.96
C THR A 152 24.68 0.68 7.00
N TYR A 153 25.22 -0.01 7.99
CA TYR A 153 24.43 -0.60 9.08
C TYR A 153 23.63 0.46 9.85
N VAL A 154 24.27 1.57 10.26
CA VAL A 154 23.58 2.66 10.95
C VAL A 154 22.48 3.28 10.08
N SER A 155 22.72 3.45 8.77
CA SER A 155 21.70 3.97 7.85
C SER A 155 20.51 3.03 7.71
N VAL A 156 20.75 1.71 7.67
CA VAL A 156 19.69 0.69 7.59
C VAL A 156 18.89 0.66 8.89
N CYS A 157 19.55 0.72 10.05
CA CYS A 157 18.86 0.79 11.35
C CYS A 157 17.98 2.04 11.46
N ILE A 158 18.49 3.22 11.09
CA ILE A 158 17.70 4.46 11.09
C ILE A 158 16.51 4.33 10.14
N TYR A 159 16.72 3.78 8.94
CA TYR A 159 15.63 3.56 7.99
C TYR A 159 14.56 2.63 8.55
N PHE A 160 14.96 1.52 9.18
CA PHE A 160 14.04 0.58 9.81
C PHE A 160 13.22 1.26 10.92
N VAL A 161 13.87 2.01 11.81
CA VAL A 161 13.20 2.75 12.89
C VAL A 161 12.22 3.79 12.35
N VAL A 162 12.58 4.52 11.28
CA VAL A 162 11.68 5.51 10.66
C VAL A 162 10.49 4.81 9.99
N CYS A 163 10.71 3.67 9.33
CA CYS A 163 9.62 2.92 8.71
C CYS A 163 8.67 2.32 9.74
N THR A 164 9.18 1.75 10.83
CA THR A 164 8.33 1.21 11.90
C THR A 164 7.54 2.33 12.59
N ALA A 165 8.19 3.45 12.92
CA ALA A 165 7.50 4.61 13.47
C ALA A 165 6.40 5.13 12.53
N TRP A 166 6.65 5.14 11.22
CA TRP A 166 5.64 5.52 10.22
C TRP A 166 4.45 4.56 10.20
N LEU A 167 4.71 3.25 10.18
CA LEU A 167 3.65 2.23 10.21
C LEU A 167 2.81 2.33 11.48
N ILE A 168 3.44 2.61 12.62
CA ILE A 168 2.74 2.82 13.90
C ILE A 168 1.82 4.05 13.82
N ILE A 169 2.30 5.17 13.28
CA ILE A 169 1.48 6.39 13.12
C ILE A 169 0.26 6.10 12.24
N VAL A 170 0.46 5.42 11.11
CA VAL A 170 -0.64 5.06 10.20
C VAL A 170 -1.61 4.09 10.88
N ALA A 171 -1.11 3.07 11.58
CA ALA A 171 -1.92 2.10 12.29
C ALA A 171 -2.78 2.76 13.38
N ILE A 172 -2.20 3.69 14.17
CA ILE A 172 -2.94 4.48 15.16
C ILE A 172 -4.02 5.33 14.50
N GLY A 173 -3.69 5.97 13.36
CA GLY A 173 -4.65 6.78 12.63
C GLY A 173 -5.83 5.98 12.09
N VAL A 174 -5.57 4.80 11.52
CA VAL A 174 -6.61 3.87 11.04
C VAL A 174 -7.43 3.32 12.20
N TYR A 175 -6.78 2.94 13.30
CA TYR A 175 -7.45 2.42 14.49
C TYR A 175 -8.41 3.46 15.09
N ARG A 176 -8.00 4.73 15.17
CA ARG A 176 -8.82 5.80 15.77
C ARG A 176 -9.91 6.35 14.86
N ASN A 177 -9.62 6.54 13.57
CA ASN A 177 -10.50 7.25 12.64
C ASN A 177 -11.14 6.37 11.57
N GLY A 178 -10.82 5.07 11.55
CA GLY A 178 -11.35 4.14 10.57
C GLY A 178 -12.85 3.91 10.73
N LYS A 179 -13.60 4.14 9.66
CA LYS A 179 -15.03 3.84 9.53
C LYS A 179 -15.21 2.87 8.37
N LEU A 180 -15.83 1.72 8.62
CA LEU A 180 -16.12 0.73 7.59
C LEU A 180 -17.57 0.92 7.12
N PRO A 181 -17.81 1.18 5.81
CA PRO A 181 -19.16 1.24 5.28
C PRO A 181 -19.75 -0.18 5.19
N GLN A 182 -20.81 -0.46 5.93
CA GLN A 182 -21.57 -1.71 5.81
C GLN A 182 -22.73 -1.56 4.81
N LYS A 183 -23.18 -2.68 4.22
CA LYS A 183 -24.24 -2.73 3.20
C LYS A 183 -25.59 -2.18 3.67
N ASP A 184 -25.80 -2.09 4.98
CA ASP A 184 -27.04 -1.64 5.61
C ASP A 184 -27.05 -0.13 5.95
N GLY A 185 -26.03 0.62 5.52
CA GLY A 185 -25.92 2.07 5.77
C GLY A 185 -25.36 2.44 7.15
N GLU A 186 -25.17 1.47 8.04
CA GLU A 186 -24.48 1.69 9.31
C GLU A 186 -22.96 1.79 9.11
N THR A 187 -22.35 2.84 9.66
CA THR A 187 -20.89 3.00 9.67
C THR A 187 -20.34 2.40 10.96
N ILE A 188 -19.57 1.34 10.85
CA ILE A 188 -18.96 0.68 11.99
C ILE A 188 -17.59 1.31 12.28
N ILE A 189 -17.34 1.66 13.54
CA ILE A 189 -16.06 2.20 14.00
C ILE A 189 -15.06 1.03 14.16
N ILE A 190 -13.92 1.11 13.47
CA ILE A 190 -12.88 0.06 13.48
C ILE A 190 -12.36 -0.21 14.89
N LYS A 191 -12.19 0.84 15.70
CA LYS A 191 -11.74 0.75 17.09
C LYS A 191 -12.56 -0.26 17.89
N ASP A 192 -13.88 -0.09 17.91
CA ASP A 192 -14.78 -0.89 18.73
C ASP A 192 -14.77 -2.35 18.31
N HIS A 193 -14.59 -2.61 17.01
CA HIS A 193 -14.49 -3.97 16.48
C HIS A 193 -13.15 -4.63 16.82
N ILE A 194 -12.05 -3.89 16.75
CA ILE A 194 -10.74 -4.41 17.15
C ILE A 194 -10.73 -4.69 18.67
N ASP A 195 -11.28 -3.78 19.47
CA ASP A 195 -11.33 -3.97 20.93
C ASP A 195 -12.23 -5.17 21.30
N LYS A 196 -13.39 -5.33 20.64
CA LYS A 196 -14.25 -6.51 20.80
C LYS A 196 -13.56 -7.79 20.33
N PHE A 197 -12.90 -7.75 19.18
CA PHE A 197 -12.18 -8.89 18.62
C PHE A 197 -11.04 -9.34 19.55
N LEU A 198 -10.20 -8.41 19.99
CA LEU A 198 -9.08 -8.68 20.90
C LEU A 198 -9.54 -9.24 22.25
N THR A 199 -10.74 -8.88 22.70
CA THR A 199 -11.31 -9.37 23.96
C THR A 199 -12.07 -10.70 23.79
N SER A 200 -12.47 -11.04 22.57
CA SER A 200 -13.23 -12.26 22.28
C SER A 200 -12.33 -13.49 22.18
N ASP A 201 -12.90 -14.67 22.45
CA ASP A 201 -12.26 -15.98 22.25
C ASP A 201 -11.78 -16.21 20.79
N GLU A 202 -12.18 -15.37 19.84
CA GLU A 202 -11.72 -15.40 18.45
C GLU A 202 -10.26 -14.96 18.29
N ALA A 203 -9.79 -14.02 19.13
CA ALA A 203 -8.39 -13.60 19.09
C ALA A 203 -7.45 -14.75 19.48
N ASP A 204 -7.83 -15.56 20.46
CA ASP A 204 -7.06 -16.73 20.88
C ASP A 204 -6.99 -17.78 19.76
N LYS A 205 -8.08 -18.00 19.02
CA LYS A 205 -8.06 -18.89 17.84
C LYS A 205 -7.09 -18.40 16.76
N VAL A 206 -7.03 -17.09 16.53
CA VAL A 206 -6.08 -16.49 15.58
C VAL A 206 -4.65 -16.63 16.06
N TRP A 207 -4.37 -16.35 17.34
CA TRP A 207 -3.02 -16.54 17.88
C TRP A 207 -2.56 -17.99 17.84
N ASN A 208 -3.44 -18.93 18.19
CA ASN A 208 -3.15 -20.36 18.09
C ASN A 208 -2.87 -20.77 16.65
N SER A 209 -3.62 -20.24 15.68
CA SER A 209 -3.37 -20.50 14.25
C SER A 209 -2.03 -19.93 13.78
N ILE A 210 -1.66 -18.73 14.23
CA ILE A 210 -0.36 -18.11 13.92
C ILE A 210 0.78 -18.92 14.56
N GLN A 211 0.61 -19.41 15.79
CA GLN A 211 1.59 -20.26 16.47
C GLN A 211 1.78 -21.59 15.73
N ILE A 212 0.70 -22.23 15.30
CA ILE A 212 0.75 -23.45 14.47
C ILE A 212 1.48 -23.15 13.15
N LEU A 213 1.17 -22.02 12.50
CA LEU A 213 1.85 -21.62 11.27
C LEU A 213 3.33 -21.33 11.49
N TYR A 214 3.69 -20.74 12.64
CA TYR A 214 5.08 -20.46 13.01
C TYR A 214 5.86 -21.75 13.25
N THR A 215 5.32 -22.69 14.04
CA THR A 215 5.96 -24.00 14.27
C THR A 215 6.08 -24.79 12.97
N TYR A 216 5.04 -24.77 12.14
CA TYR A 216 5.08 -25.38 10.81
C TYR A 216 6.14 -24.73 9.90
N CYS A 217 6.25 -23.39 9.91
CA CYS A 217 7.33 -22.65 9.22
C CYS A 217 8.72 -23.07 9.68
N THR A 218 8.91 -23.28 10.99
CA THR A 218 10.22 -23.68 11.52
C THR A 218 10.60 -25.11 11.14
N HIS A 219 9.64 -26.01 10.94
CA HIS A 219 9.91 -27.43 10.65
C HIS A 219 9.94 -27.77 9.15
N ALA A 220 9.05 -27.20 8.31
CA ALA A 220 8.96 -27.49 6.88
C ALA A 220 9.66 -26.47 5.98
N GLY A 221 9.98 -25.28 6.52
CA GLY A 221 10.57 -24.17 5.79
C GLY A 221 9.54 -23.37 4.97
N VAL A 222 9.77 -22.05 4.88
CA VAL A 222 8.84 -21.07 4.27
C VAL A 222 8.53 -21.38 2.80
N GLY A 223 9.49 -21.96 2.07
CA GLY A 223 9.32 -22.31 0.65
C GLY A 223 8.28 -23.42 0.43
N GLN A 224 8.28 -24.46 1.27
CA GLN A 224 7.33 -25.57 1.15
C GLN A 224 5.91 -25.13 1.47
N ILE A 225 5.76 -24.25 2.46
CA ILE A 225 4.48 -23.64 2.82
C ILE A 225 3.96 -22.76 1.70
N PHE A 226 4.82 -21.93 1.08
CA PHE A 226 4.38 -21.12 -0.05
C PHE A 226 3.94 -21.99 -1.22
N THR A 227 4.63 -23.11 -1.50
CA THR A 227 4.18 -24.05 -2.53
C THR A 227 2.87 -24.76 -2.17
N GLU A 228 2.66 -25.17 -0.91
CA GLU A 228 1.39 -25.79 -0.50
C GLU A 228 0.26 -24.75 -0.44
N ILE A 229 0.52 -23.52 0.00
CA ILE A 229 -0.45 -22.41 -0.05
C ILE A 229 -0.81 -22.13 -1.51
N VAL A 230 0.15 -22.03 -2.43
CA VAL A 230 -0.12 -21.80 -3.86
C VAL A 230 -0.86 -23.00 -4.49
N LYS A 231 -0.59 -24.21 -4.02
CA LYS A 231 -1.26 -25.44 -4.47
C LYS A 231 -2.69 -25.55 -3.92
N HIS A 232 -2.95 -25.05 -2.71
CA HIS A 232 -4.27 -25.00 -2.10
C HIS A 232 -5.08 -23.75 -2.48
N PHE A 233 -4.42 -22.64 -2.80
CA PHE A 233 -5.05 -21.46 -3.38
C PHE A 233 -5.25 -21.69 -4.88
N ASP A 234 -6.39 -22.29 -5.16
CA ASP A 234 -6.94 -22.78 -6.43
C ASP A 234 -7.17 -21.72 -7.54
N PHE A 235 -6.33 -20.68 -7.61
CA PHE A 235 -6.40 -19.69 -8.68
C PHE A 235 -6.05 -20.29 -10.05
N THR A 236 -5.32 -21.40 -10.09
CA THR A 236 -4.87 -22.04 -11.34
C THR A 236 -5.89 -23.03 -11.90
N GLU A 237 -6.63 -23.77 -11.06
CA GLU A 237 -7.55 -24.82 -11.54
C GLU A 237 -8.73 -24.24 -12.35
N ARG A 238 -9.32 -23.12 -11.92
CA ARG A 238 -10.42 -22.50 -12.68
C ARG A 238 -9.94 -21.98 -14.03
N ILE A 239 -8.77 -21.35 -14.08
CA ILE A 239 -8.16 -20.85 -15.33
C ILE A 239 -7.85 -22.02 -16.26
N TYR A 240 -7.35 -23.13 -15.71
CA TYR A 240 -7.10 -24.35 -16.47
C TYR A 240 -8.40 -24.97 -16.99
N ALA A 241 -9.46 -24.98 -16.19
CA ALA A 241 -10.77 -25.47 -16.61
C ALA A 241 -11.37 -24.64 -17.77
N TYR A 242 -11.20 -23.31 -17.76
CA TYR A 242 -11.59 -22.45 -18.88
C TYR A 242 -10.77 -22.76 -20.14
N LYS A 243 -9.48 -23.06 -19.98
CA LYS A 243 -8.58 -23.46 -21.08
C LYS A 243 -8.94 -24.83 -21.67
N VAL A 244 -9.25 -25.83 -20.84
CA VAL A 244 -9.68 -27.18 -21.27
C VAL A 244 -11.00 -27.12 -22.03
N LEU A 245 -11.91 -26.23 -21.64
CA LEU A 245 -13.19 -26.02 -22.32
C LEU A 245 -13.10 -25.04 -23.50
N GLU A 246 -11.94 -24.44 -23.74
CA GLU A 246 -11.68 -23.42 -24.77
C GLU A 246 -12.67 -22.24 -24.71
N VAL A 247 -12.96 -21.77 -23.51
CA VAL A 247 -13.89 -20.65 -23.26
C VAL A 247 -13.18 -19.53 -22.50
N PHE A 248 -13.57 -18.28 -22.79
CA PHE A 248 -13.00 -17.13 -22.09
C PHE A 248 -13.57 -16.98 -20.68
N PRO A 249 -12.75 -16.58 -19.69
CA PRO A 249 -13.25 -16.18 -18.37
C PRO A 249 -14.25 -15.02 -18.53
N GLY A 250 -15.51 -15.22 -18.13
CA GLY A 250 -16.60 -14.24 -18.30
C GLY A 250 -17.65 -14.62 -19.37
N THR A 251 -17.54 -15.79 -20.00
CA THR A 251 -18.56 -16.30 -20.93
C THR A 251 -19.84 -16.69 -20.16
N SER A 252 -21.02 -16.43 -20.73
CA SER A 252 -22.31 -16.82 -20.13
C SER A 252 -22.43 -18.32 -19.86
N GLN A 253 -23.07 -18.68 -18.75
CA GLN A 253 -23.26 -20.06 -18.27
C GLN A 253 -23.93 -20.99 -19.30
N GLU A 254 -24.83 -20.45 -20.11
CA GLU A 254 -25.48 -21.20 -21.20
C GLU A 254 -24.47 -21.65 -22.25
N THR A 255 -23.46 -20.83 -22.53
CA THR A 255 -22.42 -21.13 -23.51
C THR A 255 -21.45 -22.17 -22.96
N ILE A 256 -21.12 -22.07 -21.67
CA ILE A 256 -20.27 -23.05 -20.96
C ILE A 256 -20.95 -24.42 -20.94
N SER A 257 -22.23 -24.48 -20.57
CA SER A 257 -22.98 -25.75 -20.55
C SER A 257 -23.13 -26.37 -21.95
N LYS A 258 -23.37 -25.56 -22.99
CA LYS A 258 -23.37 -26.01 -24.39
C LYS A 258 -22.01 -26.57 -24.80
N ARG A 259 -20.91 -25.89 -24.46
CA ARG A 259 -19.55 -26.33 -24.81
C ARG A 259 -19.17 -27.61 -24.08
N CYS A 260 -19.49 -27.73 -22.81
CA CYS A 260 -19.33 -28.96 -22.02
C CYS A 260 -20.06 -30.15 -22.66
N ARG A 261 -21.34 -30.01 -23.01
CA ARG A 261 -22.11 -31.09 -23.67
C ARG A 261 -21.49 -31.49 -25.00
N LYS A 262 -21.05 -30.51 -25.80
CA LYS A 262 -20.42 -30.77 -27.10
C LYS A 262 -19.11 -31.54 -26.95
N LEU A 263 -18.24 -31.13 -26.03
CA LEU A 263 -16.94 -31.77 -25.79
C LEU A 263 -17.11 -33.17 -25.18
N LEU A 264 -18.02 -33.35 -24.23
CA LEU A 264 -18.33 -34.66 -23.64
C LEU A 264 -18.89 -35.65 -24.68
N ALA A 265 -19.72 -35.18 -25.62
CA ALA A 265 -20.23 -36.02 -26.71
C ALA A 265 -19.16 -36.38 -27.75
N GLN A 266 -18.19 -35.48 -27.98
CA GLN A 266 -17.09 -35.71 -28.92
C GLN A 266 -16.10 -36.77 -28.44
N TYR A 267 -15.75 -36.72 -27.15
CA TYR A 267 -14.78 -37.62 -26.51
C TYR A 267 -15.44 -38.76 -25.72
N HIS A 268 -16.71 -39.08 -25.99
CA HIS A 268 -17.40 -40.15 -25.27
C HIS A 268 -16.73 -41.52 -25.56
N PRO A 269 -16.41 -42.33 -24.53
CA PRO A 269 -15.68 -43.59 -24.71
C PRO A 269 -16.39 -44.60 -25.61
N ASP A 270 -17.74 -44.63 -25.60
CA ASP A 270 -18.52 -45.51 -26.50
C ASP A 270 -18.36 -45.17 -28.00
N ARG A 271 -17.84 -43.98 -28.32
CA ARG A 271 -17.65 -43.56 -29.71
C ARG A 271 -16.44 -44.23 -30.37
N PHE A 272 -15.50 -44.74 -29.58
CA PHE A 272 -14.25 -45.33 -30.07
C PHE A 272 -14.23 -46.83 -29.79
N LYS A 273 -14.24 -47.65 -30.85
CA LYS A 273 -14.10 -49.11 -30.73
C LYS A 273 -12.64 -49.48 -30.43
N VAL A 274 -12.47 -50.52 -29.61
CA VAL A 274 -11.23 -50.97 -28.93
C VAL A 274 -9.93 -50.64 -29.68
N GLY A 275 -9.05 -49.88 -29.02
CA GLY A 275 -7.73 -49.45 -29.52
C GLY A 275 -7.09 -48.38 -28.63
N PRO A 276 -5.88 -47.90 -28.95
CA PRO A 276 -5.19 -46.83 -28.21
C PRO A 276 -6.00 -45.51 -28.18
N GLU A 277 -6.80 -45.26 -29.22
CA GLU A 277 -7.70 -44.09 -29.32
C GLU A 277 -8.77 -44.06 -28.22
N ARG A 278 -9.18 -45.23 -27.69
CA ARG A 278 -10.13 -45.30 -26.59
C ARG A 278 -9.52 -44.83 -25.27
N ALA A 279 -8.26 -45.18 -25.02
CA ALA A 279 -7.56 -44.75 -23.80
C ALA A 279 -7.34 -43.23 -23.80
N GLU A 280 -6.99 -42.66 -24.96
CA GLU A 280 -6.85 -41.20 -25.11
C GLU A 280 -8.20 -40.48 -24.98
N ALA A 281 -9.27 -41.04 -25.56
CA ALA A 281 -10.62 -40.50 -25.40
C ALA A 281 -11.10 -40.54 -23.94
N GLU A 282 -10.82 -41.63 -23.21
CA GLU A 282 -11.15 -41.75 -21.79
C GLU A 282 -10.39 -40.71 -20.93
N GLU A 283 -9.11 -40.48 -21.22
CA GLU A 283 -8.32 -39.46 -20.50
C GLU A 283 -8.84 -38.04 -20.78
N GLN A 284 -9.16 -37.72 -22.03
CA GLN A 284 -9.74 -36.42 -22.42
C GLN A 284 -11.13 -36.23 -21.83
N PHE A 285 -11.96 -37.26 -21.85
CA PHE A 285 -13.30 -37.25 -21.25
C PHE A 285 -13.23 -36.94 -19.75
N LEU A 286 -12.29 -37.55 -19.04
CA LEU A 286 -12.08 -37.34 -17.61
C LEU A 286 -11.60 -35.92 -17.30
N LYS A 287 -10.72 -35.35 -18.13
CA LYS A 287 -10.26 -33.95 -18.03
C LYS A 287 -11.41 -32.95 -18.27
N ILE A 288 -12.21 -33.17 -19.32
CA ILE A 288 -13.35 -32.32 -19.66
C ILE A 288 -14.43 -32.39 -18.57
N SER A 289 -14.73 -33.58 -18.05
CA SER A 289 -15.70 -33.78 -16.96
C SER A 289 -15.29 -33.03 -15.69
N LYS A 290 -14.00 -33.13 -15.30
CA LYS A 290 -13.44 -32.36 -14.17
C LYS A 290 -13.54 -30.86 -14.39
N ALA A 291 -13.18 -30.36 -15.58
CA ALA A 291 -13.26 -28.95 -15.92
C ALA A 291 -14.70 -28.39 -15.88
N CYS A 292 -15.66 -29.16 -16.41
CA CYS A 292 -17.09 -28.81 -16.36
C CYS A 292 -17.62 -28.77 -14.92
N ALA A 293 -17.18 -29.70 -14.06
CA ALA A 293 -17.58 -29.74 -12.66
C ALA A 293 -17.10 -28.51 -11.87
N LEU A 294 -15.87 -28.03 -12.13
CA LEU A 294 -15.27 -26.88 -11.45
C LEU A 294 -15.94 -25.54 -11.80
N ILE A 295 -16.47 -25.41 -13.03
CA ILE A 295 -17.05 -24.15 -13.53
C ILE A 295 -18.59 -24.14 -13.40
N SER A 296 -19.24 -25.31 -13.27
CA SER A 296 -20.70 -25.36 -13.13
C SER A 296 -21.19 -24.88 -11.75
N PRO A 297 -22.18 -23.96 -11.69
CA PRO A 297 -22.66 -23.36 -10.44
C PRO A 297 -23.47 -24.34 -9.57
N SER A 298 -24.05 -25.38 -10.16
CA SER A 298 -24.96 -26.32 -9.50
C SER A 298 -24.30 -27.20 -8.43
N ARG A 299 -22.97 -27.35 -8.45
CA ARG A 299 -22.24 -28.12 -7.42
C ARG A 299 -21.71 -27.25 -6.29
N VAL A 300 -21.32 -26.00 -6.60
CA VAL A 300 -20.89 -24.99 -5.61
C VAL A 300 -22.01 -24.62 -4.64
N GLN A 301 -23.26 -24.64 -5.10
CA GLN A 301 -24.42 -24.45 -4.23
C GLN A 301 -24.61 -25.64 -3.27
N LYS A 302 -24.51 -26.88 -3.78
CA LYS A 302 -24.64 -28.10 -2.95
C LYS A 302 -23.55 -28.23 -1.89
N THR A 303 -22.28 -27.97 -2.21
CA THR A 303 -21.22 -28.02 -1.19
C THR A 303 -21.39 -26.92 -0.13
N ARG A 304 -21.90 -25.73 -0.49
CA ARG A 304 -22.23 -24.68 0.49
C ARG A 304 -23.43 -25.03 1.37
N ASP A 305 -24.39 -25.76 0.83
CA ASP A 305 -25.57 -26.20 1.57
C ASP A 305 -25.24 -27.38 2.50
N GLU A 306 -24.33 -28.29 2.10
CA GLU A 306 -23.78 -29.36 2.94
C GLU A 306 -22.84 -28.86 4.06
N GLU A 307 -22.09 -27.77 3.83
CA GLU A 307 -21.25 -27.12 4.87
C GLU A 307 -22.07 -26.29 5.89
N ARG A 308 -23.34 -25.98 5.58
CA ARG A 308 -24.25 -25.23 6.47
C ARG A 308 -25.19 -26.11 7.29
N SER A 309 -25.27 -27.40 6.98
CA SER A 309 -26.03 -28.43 7.70
C SER A 309 -25.15 -29.21 8.65
#